data_AF-A0A2U1NP96-F1
#
_entry.id   AF-A0A2U1NP96-F1
#
_cell.length_a   1.000
_cell.length_b   1.000
_cell.length_c   1.000
_cell.angle_alpha   90.00
_cell.angle_beta   90.00
_cell.angle_gamma   90.00
#
_symmetry.space_group_name_H-M   'P 1'
#
loop_
_entity.id
_entity.type
_entity.pdbx_description
1 polymer ?
#
loop_
_entity_poly.entity_id
_entity_poly.type
_entity_poly.pdbx_seq_one_letter_code
_entity_poly.pdbx_strand_id
1 'polypeptide(L)'
;MKRNLGNGRSIKCWEDDWHESGPWNLTFPRLYALETNHSCLVVDRYSQGHWSWQCRRNPKDGEEGSQLAALMEILSHLSLDSNPDYWTWEA
;
A
#
# COMPACT_ATOMS: atom_id res chain seq x y z
N MET A 1 10.47 -13.00 9.45
CA MET A 1 9.56 -13.54 8.41
C MET A 1 9.07 -12.35 7.61
N LYS A 2 9.51 -12.21 6.36
CA LYS A 2 9.21 -11.04 5.52
C LYS A 2 8.21 -11.46 4.44
N ARG A 3 7.12 -10.69 4.32
CA ARG A 3 6.09 -10.89 3.29
C ARG A 3 6.57 -10.19 2.03
N ASN A 4 6.73 -10.92 0.92
CA ASN A 4 7.12 -10.32 -0.35
C ASN A 4 5.87 -10.08 -1.18
N LEU A 5 5.81 -8.88 -1.75
CA LEU A 5 4.74 -8.47 -2.64
C LEU A 5 4.91 -9.15 -4.01
N GLY A 6 3.99 -10.05 -4.34
CA GLY A 6 3.89 -10.66 -5.67
C GLY A 6 2.76 -9.98 -6.44
N ASN A 7 1.66 -10.71 -6.62
CA ASN A 7 0.46 -10.24 -7.30
C ASN A 7 -0.51 -9.46 -6.40
N GLY A 8 -0.23 -9.38 -5.10
CA GLY A 8 -0.98 -8.57 -4.15
C GLY A 8 -2.39 -9.07 -3.87
N ARG A 9 -2.72 -10.32 -4.21
CA ARG A 9 -4.07 -10.91 -4.04
C ARG A 9 -4.32 -11.45 -2.65
N SER A 10 -3.29 -11.62 -1.83
CA SER A 10 -3.38 -12.16 -0.47
C SER A 10 -2.86 -11.20 0.59
N ILE A 11 -2.50 -9.97 0.19
CA ILE A 11 -1.90 -8.95 1.05
C ILE A 11 -2.85 -7.76 1.13
N LYS A 12 -3.21 -7.38 2.35
CA LYS A 12 -3.96 -6.16 2.63
C LYS A 12 -3.04 -4.97 2.46
N CYS A 13 -3.46 -4.01 1.64
CA CYS A 13 -2.65 -2.84 1.29
C CYS A 13 -2.21 -2.04 2.51
N TRP A 14 -3.13 -1.84 3.47
CA TRP A 14 -2.89 -0.96 4.62
C TRP A 14 -2.49 -1.69 5.90
N GLU A 15 -3.05 -2.87 6.15
CA GLU A 15 -2.96 -3.55 7.45
C GLU A 15 -1.83 -4.58 7.50
N ASP A 16 -1.42 -5.15 6.37
CA ASP A 16 -0.33 -6.12 6.35
C ASP A 16 1.03 -5.43 6.29
N ASP A 17 2.00 -6.05 6.95
CA ASP A 17 3.41 -5.68 6.89
C ASP A 17 4.03 -6.35 5.66
N TRP A 18 4.05 -5.62 4.54
CA TRP A 18 4.62 -6.08 3.27
C TRP A 18 5.64 -5.10 2.69
N HIS A 19 5.81 -3.93 3.32
CA HIS A 19 6.82 -2.93 3.01
C HIS A 19 7.81 -2.79 4.17
N GLU A 20 9.06 -2.42 3.89
CA GLU A 20 10.12 -2.35 4.92
C GLU A 20 9.82 -1.36 6.05
N SER A 21 8.96 -0.38 5.79
CA SER A 21 8.50 0.61 6.78
C SER A 21 7.37 0.10 7.69
N GLY A 22 6.96 -1.16 7.51
CA GLY A 22 5.83 -1.77 8.20
C GLY A 22 4.47 -1.47 7.55
N PRO A 23 3.36 -1.71 8.27
CA PRO A 23 2.02 -1.55 7.73
C PRO A 23 1.67 -0.07 7.53
N TRP A 24 1.14 0.25 6.36
CA TRP A 24 0.89 1.64 5.94
C TRP A 24 -0.18 2.35 6.75
N ASN A 25 -1.07 1.63 7.44
CA ASN A 25 -2.01 2.25 8.37
C ASN A 25 -1.31 2.96 9.55
N LEU A 26 -0.13 2.48 9.96
CA LEU A 26 0.69 3.08 11.01
C LEU A 26 1.61 4.16 10.46
N THR A 27 2.17 3.95 9.26
CA THR A 27 3.08 4.91 8.61
C THR A 27 2.34 6.14 8.07
N PHE A 28 1.15 5.92 7.49
CA PHE A 28 0.33 6.94 6.83
C PHE A 28 -1.08 7.00 7.43
N PRO A 29 -1.22 7.29 8.74
CA PRO A 29 -2.51 7.21 9.43
C PRO A 29 -3.51 8.23 8.90
N ARG A 30 -3.08 9.34 8.30
CA ARG A 30 -3.99 10.34 7.71
C ARG A 30 -4.59 9.84 6.42
N LEU A 31 -3.80 9.20 5.56
CA LEU A 31 -4.31 8.58 4.32
C LEU A 31 -5.19 7.38 4.63
N TYR A 32 -4.76 6.53 5.56
CA TYR A 32 -5.57 5.41 6.02
C TYR A 32 -6.92 5.91 6.55
N ALA A 33 -6.91 6.98 7.35
CA ALA A 33 -8.14 7.59 7.81
C ALA A 33 -8.99 8.19 6.70
N LEU A 34 -8.49 8.44 5.48
CA LEU A 34 -9.24 8.94 4.32
C LEU A 34 -9.77 7.82 3.40
N GLU A 35 -9.13 6.66 3.42
CA GLU A 35 -9.51 5.48 2.66
C GLU A 35 -10.93 5.02 3.06
N THR A 36 -11.69 4.56 2.08
CA THR A 36 -13.05 4.06 2.29
C THR A 36 -13.05 2.55 2.52
N ASN A 37 -12.13 1.83 1.89
CA ASN A 37 -11.95 0.40 2.09
C ASN A 37 -10.60 0.11 2.73
N HIS A 38 -10.58 0.08 4.07
CA HIS A 38 -9.38 -0.20 4.85
C HIS A 38 -8.83 -1.63 4.67
N SER A 39 -9.70 -2.57 4.30
CA SER A 39 -9.33 -3.98 4.07
C SER A 39 -9.08 -4.29 2.59
N CYS A 40 -8.85 -3.27 1.75
CA CYS A 40 -8.53 -3.46 0.35
C CYS A 40 -7.22 -4.24 0.19
N LEU A 41 -7.17 -5.10 -0.81
CA LEU A 41 -5.94 -5.80 -1.17
C LEU A 41 -5.06 -4.88 -2.00
N VAL A 42 -3.77 -5.23 -2.08
CA VAL A 42 -2.82 -4.47 -2.92
C VAL A 42 -3.24 -4.52 -4.39
N VAL A 43 -3.71 -5.67 -4.86
CA VAL A 43 -4.23 -5.84 -6.23
C VAL A 43 -5.45 -4.96 -6.52
N ASP A 44 -6.27 -4.64 -5.52
CA ASP A 44 -7.45 -3.76 -5.69
C ASP A 44 -7.07 -2.29 -5.86
N ARG A 45 -5.81 -1.96 -5.55
CA ARG A 45 -5.26 -0.62 -5.61
C ARG A 45 -4.25 -0.46 -6.74
N TYR A 46 -3.91 -1.53 -7.46
CA TYR A 46 -2.95 -1.50 -8.57
C TYR A 46 -3.59 -2.04 -9.86
N SER A 47 -3.64 -1.21 -10.88
CA SER A 47 -4.17 -1.57 -12.20
C SER A 47 -3.26 -1.05 -13.29
N GLN A 48 -2.79 -1.94 -14.17
CA GLN A 48 -1.98 -1.59 -15.34
C GLN A 48 -0.80 -0.65 -15.03
N GLY A 49 -0.06 -0.91 -13.95
CA GLY A 49 1.08 -0.07 -13.55
C GLY A 49 0.73 1.18 -12.76
N HIS A 50 -0.55 1.43 -12.51
CA HIS A 50 -1.02 2.64 -11.84
C HIS A 50 -1.70 2.31 -10.52
N TRP A 51 -1.36 3.10 -9.50
CA TRP A 51 -1.96 3.01 -8.18
C TRP A 51 -3.19 3.92 -8.10
N SER A 52 -4.33 3.36 -7.67
CA SER A 52 -5.59 4.08 -7.50
C SER A 52 -6.12 3.93 -6.09
N TRP A 53 -6.40 5.05 -5.43
CA TRP A 53 -6.86 5.10 -4.04
C TRP A 53 -8.33 5.50 -3.95
N GLN A 54 -9.10 4.85 -3.08
CA GLN A 54 -10.52 5.20 -2.87
C GLN A 54 -10.67 6.06 -1.62
N CYS A 55 -10.21 7.30 -1.70
CA CYS A 55 -10.37 8.25 -0.60
C CYS A 55 -11.78 8.85 -0.62
N ARG A 56 -12.44 8.96 0.55
CA ARG A 56 -13.78 9.59 0.65
C ARG A 56 -13.82 11.06 0.21
N ARG A 57 -12.65 11.69 0.19
CA ARG A 57 -12.39 13.06 -0.25
C ARG A 57 -10.93 13.14 -0.71
N ASN A 58 -10.63 14.11 -1.56
CA ASN A 58 -9.24 14.37 -1.91
C ASN A 58 -8.43 14.76 -0.67
N PRO A 59 -7.20 14.22 -0.50
CA PRO A 59 -6.26 14.67 0.51
C PRO A 59 -6.08 16.19 0.40
N LYS A 60 -6.12 16.88 1.53
CA LYS A 60 -5.85 18.32 1.56
C LYS A 60 -4.36 18.57 1.62
N ASP A 61 -3.99 19.81 1.32
CA ASP A 61 -2.62 20.28 1.50
C ASP A 61 -2.17 20.17 2.97
N GLY A 62 -0.85 20.12 3.19
CA GLY A 62 -0.24 19.87 4.50
C GLY A 62 0.10 18.39 4.74
N GLU A 63 -0.16 17.88 5.95
CA GLU A 63 0.27 16.55 6.37
C GLU A 63 -0.37 15.41 5.55
N GLU A 64 -1.65 15.54 5.16
CA GLU A 64 -2.33 14.59 4.27
C GLU A 64 -1.62 14.50 2.91
N GLY A 65 -1.27 15.65 2.31
CA GLY A 65 -0.53 15.74 1.05
C GLY A 65 0.90 15.22 1.14
N SER A 66 1.63 15.55 2.22
CA SER A 66 2.99 15.03 2.45
C SER A 66 3.00 13.50 2.59
N GLN A 67 2.03 12.93 3.31
CA GLN A 67 1.87 11.48 3.38
C GLN A 67 1.57 10.87 2.01
N LEU A 68 0.69 11.50 1.22
CA LEU A 68 0.36 11.02 -0.13
C LEU A 68 1.59 11.01 -1.03
N ALA A 69 2.37 12.09 -1.01
CA ALA A 69 3.58 12.21 -1.82
C ALA A 69 4.61 11.13 -1.45
N ALA A 70 4.86 10.93 -0.15
CA ALA A 70 5.77 9.88 0.33
C ALA A 70 5.27 8.47 -0.04
N LEU A 71 3.97 8.22 0.10
CA LEU A 71 3.38 6.96 -0.33
C LEU A 71 3.54 6.75 -1.83
N MET A 72 3.24 7.75 -2.65
CA MET A 72 3.41 7.67 -4.11
C MET A 72 4.87 7.45 -4.53
N GLU A 73 5.83 8.04 -3.82
CA GLU A 73 7.25 7.82 -4.05
C GLU A 73 7.62 6.35 -3.81
N ILE A 74 7.22 5.78 -2.67
CA ILE A 74 7.39 4.36 -2.35
C ILE A 74 6.74 3.48 -3.43
N LEU A 75 5.50 3.80 -3.80
CA LEU A 75 4.75 3.08 -4.82
C LEU A 75 5.39 3.12 -6.21
N SER A 76 6.10 4.19 -6.54
CA SER A 76 6.77 4.34 -7.83
C SER A 76 7.91 3.33 -8.01
N HIS A 77 8.50 2.88 -6.89
CA HIS A 77 9.52 1.83 -6.86
C HIS A 77 8.93 0.42 -6.74
N LEU A 78 7.62 0.30 -6.48
CA LEU A 78 6.93 -0.96 -6.32
C LEU A 78 6.19 -1.35 -7.62
N SER A 79 6.45 -2.56 -8.09
CA SER A 79 5.71 -3.17 -9.19
C SER A 79 5.14 -4.50 -8.72
N LEU A 80 3.87 -4.75 -9.06
CA LEU A 80 3.29 -6.08 -8.85
C LEU A 80 3.79 -7.01 -9.96
N ASP A 81 4.20 -8.19 -9.55
CA ASP A 81 4.55 -9.27 -10.46
C ASP A 81 3.32 -10.17 -10.70
N SER A 82 3.37 -11.01 -11.73
CA SER A 82 2.34 -12.04 -11.96
C SER A 82 2.42 -13.20 -10.96
N ASN A 83 3.54 -13.34 -10.27
CA ASN A 83 3.76 -14.40 -9.29
C ASN A 83 2.93 -14.22 -8.02
N PRO A 84 2.48 -15.31 -7.38
CA PRO A 84 1.76 -15.23 -6.12
C PRO A 84 2.61 -14.62 -5.00
N ASP A 85 1.94 -13.97 -4.06
CA ASP A 85 2.56 -13.46 -2.83
C ASP A 85 3.25 -14.61 -2.09
N TYR A 86 4.50 -14.40 -1.65
CA TYR A 86 5.30 -15.44 -1.00
C TYR A 86 6.04 -14.92 0.24
N TRP A 87 6.39 -15.87 1.10
CA TRP A 87 7.05 -15.62 2.37
C TRP A 87 8.52 -15.95 2.27
N THR A 88 9.39 -15.01 2.66
CA THR A 88 10.80 -15.33 2.89
C THR A 88 11.07 -15.48 4.37
N TRP A 89 11.73 -16.59 4.69
CA TRP A 89 12.35 -16.82 5.98
C TRP A 89 13.75 -16.20 5.89
N GLU A 90 13.96 -15.09 6.58
CA GLU A 90 15.34 -14.67 6.90
C GLU A 90 15.82 -15.59 8.02
N ALA A 91 16.89 -16.33 7.75
CA ALA A 91 17.51 -17.32 8.62
C ALA A 91 18.53 -16.67 9.57
#